data_AF-A0A563ETK5-F1
#
_entry.id   AF-A0A563ETK5-F1
#
_cell.length_a   1.000
_cell.length_b   1.000
_cell.length_c   1.000
_cell.angle_alpha   90.00
_cell.angle_beta   90.00
_cell.angle_gamma   90.00
#
_symmetry.space_group_name_H-M   'P 1'
#
loop_
_entity.id
_entity.type
_entity.pdbx_description
1 polymer ?
#
loop_
_entity_poly.entity_id
_entity_poly.type
_entity_poly.pdbx_seq_one_letter_code
_entity_poly.pdbx_strand_id
1 'polypeptide(L)'
;MARAESTLGWLLTALGWTEYQRWSAGVSWKMDRTYVVVEQSPAMTGGHDRMRAGLNHLALHAGTRAEVDAVTEQALSHGWTLMFADRHPHAGGDDHYAAYLENSDGFEVELVAA
;
A
#
# COMPACT_ATOMS: atom_id res chain seq x y z
N MET A 1 -11.26 10.87 -0.74
CA MET A 1 -11.18 9.74 -1.69
C MET A 1 -10.08 9.85 -2.72
N ALA A 2 -9.95 10.95 -3.48
CA ALA A 2 -8.94 11.09 -4.54
C ALA A 2 -7.50 10.68 -4.16
N ARG A 3 -7.02 11.04 -2.95
CA ARG A 3 -5.68 10.65 -2.48
C ARG A 3 -5.49 9.14 -2.31
N ALA A 4 -6.51 8.45 -1.80
CA ALA A 4 -6.46 7.00 -1.64
C ALA A 4 -6.45 6.30 -3.00
N GLU A 5 -7.21 6.82 -3.97
CA GLU A 5 -7.23 6.27 -5.32
C GLU A 5 -5.90 6.49 -6.05
N SER A 6 -5.28 7.67 -5.90
CA SER A 6 -3.99 7.98 -6.54
C SER A 6 -2.81 7.22 -5.95
N THR A 7 -2.92 6.76 -4.69
CA THR A 7 -1.87 6.02 -3.98
C THR A 7 -2.18 4.51 -3.93
N LEU A 8 -3.16 4.09 -3.12
CA LEU A 8 -3.57 2.69 -2.94
C LEU A 8 -4.28 2.12 -4.17
N GLY A 9 -5.13 2.91 -4.85
CA GLY A 9 -5.89 2.40 -6.00
C GLY A 9 -5.02 1.98 -7.17
N TRP A 10 -4.06 2.83 -7.55
CA TRP A 10 -3.03 2.47 -8.52
C TRP A 10 -2.23 1.25 -8.06
N LEU A 11 -1.75 1.24 -6.82
CA LEU A 11 -0.88 0.17 -6.30
C LEU A 11 -1.60 -1.19 -6.34
N LEU A 12 -2.82 -1.25 -5.82
CA LEU A 12 -3.62 -2.48 -5.82
C LEU A 12 -3.87 -2.97 -7.26
N THR A 13 -4.14 -2.05 -8.19
CA THR A 13 -4.33 -2.41 -9.61
C THR A 13 -3.03 -2.95 -10.23
N ALA A 14 -1.88 -2.34 -9.94
CA ALA A 14 -0.56 -2.80 -10.39
C ALA A 14 -0.22 -4.19 -9.86
N LEU A 15 -0.70 -4.52 -8.65
CA LEU A 15 -0.58 -5.85 -8.03
C LEU A 15 -1.63 -6.85 -8.53
N GLY A 16 -2.48 -6.48 -9.50
CA GLY A 16 -3.47 -7.38 -10.11
C GLY A 16 -4.83 -7.42 -9.42
N TRP A 17 -5.09 -6.56 -8.43
CA TRP A 17 -6.43 -6.41 -7.86
C TRP A 17 -7.34 -5.66 -8.83
N THR A 18 -8.64 -5.93 -8.78
CA THR A 18 -9.63 -5.24 -9.62
C THR A 18 -10.58 -4.43 -8.74
N GLU A 19 -10.94 -3.21 -9.17
CA GLU A 19 -12.03 -2.46 -8.52
C GLU A 19 -13.31 -3.32 -8.50
N TYR A 20 -13.96 -3.40 -7.34
CA TYR A 20 -15.12 -4.25 -7.12
C TYR A 20 -16.41 -3.46 -6.84
N GLN A 21 -16.36 -2.49 -5.92
CA GLN A 21 -17.52 -1.68 -5.53
C GLN A 21 -17.08 -0.23 -5.34
N ARG A 22 -17.98 0.70 -5.66
CA ARG A 22 -17.77 2.14 -5.54
C ARG A 22 -19.05 2.84 -5.12
N TRP A 23 -18.91 3.80 -4.21
CA TRP A 23 -19.97 4.70 -3.77
C TRP A 23 -19.41 6.09 -3.50
N SER A 24 -20.26 7.03 -3.08
CA SER A 24 -19.88 8.44 -2.90
C SER A 24 -18.74 8.67 -1.90
N ALA A 25 -18.59 7.77 -0.92
CA ALA A 25 -17.64 7.89 0.17
C ALA A 25 -16.61 6.76 0.21
N GLY A 26 -16.54 5.88 -0.81
CA GLY A 26 -15.62 4.75 -0.74
C GLY A 26 -15.53 3.92 -2.01
N VAL A 27 -14.51 3.08 -2.02
CA VAL A 27 -14.19 2.15 -3.10
C VAL A 27 -13.51 0.91 -2.51
N SER A 28 -13.73 -0.24 -3.14
CA SER A 28 -13.08 -1.49 -2.79
C SER A 28 -12.38 -2.13 -3.97
N TRP A 29 -11.26 -2.80 -3.72
CA TRP A 29 -10.57 -3.66 -4.67
C TRP A 29 -10.62 -5.11 -4.21
N LYS A 30 -10.67 -6.05 -5.14
CA LYS A 30 -10.80 -7.48 -4.86
C LYS A 30 -9.77 -8.29 -5.63
N MET A 31 -9.21 -9.28 -4.95
CA MET A 31 -8.40 -10.36 -5.51
C MET A 31 -8.92 -11.68 -4.94
N ASP A 32 -9.39 -12.56 -5.83
CA ASP A 32 -10.04 -13.82 -5.49
C ASP A 32 -11.15 -13.68 -4.42
N ARG A 33 -10.86 -14.10 -3.19
CA ARG A 33 -11.80 -14.14 -2.06
C ARG A 33 -11.60 -13.00 -1.08
N THR A 34 -10.60 -12.16 -1.30
CA THR A 34 -10.22 -11.06 -0.40
C THR A 34 -10.52 -9.72 -1.04
N TYR A 35 -11.02 -8.78 -0.27
CA TYR A 35 -11.21 -7.40 -0.71
C TYR A 35 -10.66 -6.41 0.32
N VAL A 36 -10.12 -5.30 -0.18
CA VAL A 36 -9.68 -4.15 0.62
C VAL A 36 -10.64 -3.01 0.32
N VAL A 37 -11.16 -2.39 1.37
CA VAL A 37 -12.07 -1.24 1.27
C VAL A 37 -11.39 -0.01 1.82
N VAL A 38 -11.49 1.11 1.10
CA VAL A 38 -11.15 2.43 1.62
C VAL A 38 -12.40 3.29 1.62
N GLU A 39 -12.68 3.90 2.76
CA GLU A 39 -13.85 4.75 2.98
C GLU A 39 -13.45 6.07 3.65
N GLN A 40 -14.13 7.15 3.28
CA GLN A 40 -14.11 8.42 3.97
C GLN A 40 -15.26 8.49 5.00
N SER A 41 -15.00 7.99 6.20
CA SER A 41 -16.01 7.94 7.27
C SER A 41 -16.38 9.36 7.76
N PRO A 42 -17.67 9.65 8.05
CA PRO A 42 -18.08 10.91 8.67
C PRO A 42 -17.55 11.08 10.11
N ALA A 43 -17.06 10.00 10.73
CA ALA A 43 -16.50 10.01 12.09
C ALA A 43 -14.98 10.22 12.13
N MET A 44 -14.32 10.44 10.98
CA MET A 44 -12.88 10.69 10.94
C MET A 44 -12.52 11.93 11.77
N THR A 45 -11.53 11.79 12.64
CA THR A 45 -10.94 12.89 13.40
C THR A 45 -9.42 12.80 13.31
N GLY A 46 -8.76 13.91 12.98
CA GLY A 46 -7.30 13.94 12.78
C GLY A 46 -6.82 13.13 11.57
N GLY A 47 -5.50 12.94 11.49
CA GLY A 47 -4.85 12.07 10.51
C GLY A 47 -4.55 10.68 11.08
N HIS A 48 -4.16 9.76 10.21
CA HIS A 48 -3.65 8.45 10.63
C HIS A 48 -2.23 8.57 11.19
N ASP A 49 -1.94 7.82 12.25
CA ASP A 49 -0.62 7.68 12.86
C ASP A 49 -0.41 6.19 13.10
N ARG A 50 0.37 5.55 12.21
CA ARG A 50 0.59 4.10 12.21
C ARG A 50 1.24 3.57 13.50
N MET A 51 1.83 4.44 14.33
CA MET A 51 2.45 4.05 15.60
C MET A 51 1.45 4.01 16.76
N ARG A 52 0.22 4.51 16.58
CA ARG A 52 -0.86 4.40 17.57
C ARG A 52 -1.58 3.06 17.44
N ALA A 53 -2.39 2.73 18.45
CA ALA A 53 -3.22 1.54 18.42
C ALA A 53 -4.15 1.56 17.19
N GLY A 54 -4.12 0.49 16.40
CA GLY A 54 -4.84 0.37 15.14
C GLY A 54 -4.02 -0.37 14.08
N LEU A 55 -4.28 -0.05 12.81
CA LEU A 55 -3.51 -0.58 11.69
C LEU A 55 -2.12 0.08 11.66
N ASN A 56 -1.07 -0.72 11.52
CA ASN A 56 0.29 -0.22 11.34
C ASN A 56 0.70 -0.23 9.85
N HIS A 57 0.60 -1.38 9.18
CA HIS A 57 0.89 -1.52 7.76
C HIS A 57 0.09 -2.66 7.13
N LEU A 58 0.10 -2.72 5.80
CA LEU A 58 -0.39 -3.85 5.01
C LEU A 58 0.76 -4.46 4.19
N ALA A 59 1.06 -5.74 4.42
CA ALA A 59 2.00 -6.49 3.60
C ALA A 59 1.27 -7.21 2.45
N LEU A 60 1.76 -7.04 1.23
CA LEU A 60 1.19 -7.58 0.00
C LEU A 60 2.27 -8.30 -0.81
N HIS A 61 1.91 -9.44 -1.41
CA HIS A 61 2.80 -10.10 -2.36
C HIS A 61 2.84 -9.30 -3.66
N ALA A 62 4.05 -9.04 -4.16
CA ALA A 62 4.30 -8.29 -5.38
C ALA A 62 5.00 -9.10 -6.47
N GLY A 63 4.99 -10.43 -6.34
CA GLY A 63 5.57 -11.34 -7.33
C GLY A 63 7.06 -11.56 -7.10
N THR A 64 7.84 -11.61 -8.16
CA THR A 64 9.29 -11.77 -8.14
C THR A 64 10.02 -10.53 -7.59
N ARG A 65 11.30 -10.67 -7.26
CA ARG A 65 12.15 -9.54 -6.83
C ARG A 65 12.16 -8.39 -7.86
N ALA A 66 12.21 -8.72 -9.15
CA ALA A 66 12.18 -7.72 -10.22
C ALA A 66 10.83 -6.98 -10.29
N GLU A 67 9.72 -7.65 -9.97
CA GLU A 67 8.40 -7.02 -9.90
C GLU A 67 8.28 -6.12 -8.66
N VAL A 68 8.84 -6.52 -7.51
CA VAL A 68 8.98 -5.65 -6.34
C VAL A 68 9.73 -4.37 -6.70
N ASP A 69 10.90 -4.48 -7.36
CA ASP A 69 11.70 -3.33 -7.75
C ASP A 69 10.92 -2.40 -8.71
N ALA A 70 10.26 -2.97 -9.72
CA ALA A 70 9.50 -2.23 -10.71
C ALA A 70 8.28 -1.49 -10.12
N VAL A 71 7.56 -2.12 -9.19
CA VAL A 71 6.43 -1.48 -8.50
C VAL A 71 6.94 -0.41 -7.54
N THR A 72 8.07 -0.65 -6.85
CA THR A 72 8.69 0.31 -5.94
C THR A 72 9.10 1.60 -6.66
N GLU A 73 9.75 1.49 -7.83
CA GLU A 73 10.14 2.65 -8.63
C GLU A 73 8.92 3.48 -9.07
N GLN A 74 7.87 2.81 -9.55
CA GLN A 74 6.63 3.48 -9.95
C GLN A 74 5.94 4.14 -8.75
N ALA A 75 5.95 3.51 -7.57
CA ALA A 75 5.29 4.03 -6.38
C ALA A 75 5.79 5.44 -6.00
N LEU A 76 7.07 5.73 -6.24
CA LEU A 76 7.65 7.06 -5.97
C LEU A 76 6.97 8.18 -6.78
N SER A 77 6.56 7.88 -8.02
CA SER A 77 5.80 8.81 -8.86
C SER A 77 4.33 8.93 -8.46
N HIS A 78 3.84 7.97 -7.66
CA HIS A 78 2.47 7.89 -7.16
C HIS A 78 2.32 8.36 -5.70
N GLY A 79 3.28 9.16 -5.21
CA GLY A 79 3.17 9.80 -3.90
C GLY A 79 3.53 8.90 -2.72
N TRP A 80 4.25 7.81 -2.97
CA TRP A 80 4.85 6.97 -1.94
C TRP A 80 6.30 7.39 -1.69
N THR A 81 6.75 7.22 -0.46
CA THR A 81 8.14 7.44 -0.03
C THR A 81 8.74 6.12 0.44
N LEU A 82 9.92 5.77 -0.07
CA LEU A 82 10.65 4.58 0.37
C LEU A 82 11.13 4.77 1.82
N MET A 83 10.78 3.83 2.68
CA MET A 83 11.23 3.75 4.06
C MET A 83 12.47 2.86 4.15
N PHE A 84 13.30 3.10 5.18
CA PHE A 84 14.47 2.27 5.50
C PHE A 84 15.43 2.10 4.31
N ALA A 85 15.65 3.17 3.54
CA ALA A 85 16.44 3.15 2.30
C ALA A 85 17.89 2.66 2.51
N ASP A 86 18.44 2.81 3.72
CA ASP A 86 19.75 2.29 4.13
C ASP A 86 19.82 0.76 4.18
N ARG A 87 18.67 0.10 4.32
CA ARG A 87 18.55 -1.37 4.43
C ARG A 87 17.71 -1.98 3.31
N HIS A 88 17.09 -1.19 2.44
CA HIS A 88 16.33 -1.69 1.31
C HIS A 88 17.23 -2.52 0.36
N PRO A 89 16.79 -3.69 -0.16
CA PRO A 89 15.47 -4.33 -0.01
C PRO A 89 15.36 -5.36 1.14
N HIS A 90 16.25 -5.32 2.13
CA HIS A 90 16.36 -6.28 3.24
C HIS A 90 16.08 -5.67 4.62
N ALA A 91 15.25 -4.62 4.69
CA ALA A 91 14.93 -3.95 5.96
C ALA A 91 14.22 -4.87 6.98
N GLY A 92 13.55 -5.93 6.50
CA GLY A 92 12.94 -6.98 7.31
C GLY A 92 13.85 -8.17 7.64
N GLY A 93 15.10 -8.18 7.16
CA GLY A 93 16.08 -9.27 7.36
C GLY A 93 16.70 -9.79 6.06
N ASP A 94 17.83 -10.48 6.17
CA ASP A 94 18.63 -10.94 5.00
C ASP A 94 17.87 -11.90 4.07
N ASP A 95 16.98 -12.72 4.63
CA ASP A 95 16.14 -13.67 3.89
C ASP A 95 14.80 -13.07 3.41
N HIS A 96 14.58 -11.77 3.64
CA HIS A 96 13.33 -11.09 3.35
C HIS A 96 13.54 -9.97 2.33
N TYR A 97 13.05 -10.16 1.10
CA TYR A 97 13.17 -9.18 0.02
C TYR A 97 11.88 -8.38 -0.10
N ALA A 98 11.89 -7.14 0.39
CA ALA A 98 10.71 -6.29 0.41
C ALA A 98 11.02 -4.78 0.31
N ALA A 99 10.05 -4.04 -0.21
CA ALA A 99 10.01 -2.58 -0.15
C ALA A 99 8.99 -2.13 0.89
N TYR A 100 9.41 -1.25 1.81
CA TYR A 100 8.52 -0.58 2.77
C TYR A 100 8.28 0.84 2.27
N LEU A 101 7.02 1.22 2.09
CA LEU A 101 6.63 2.49 1.47
C LEU A 101 5.55 3.16 2.33
N GLU A 102 5.68 4.46 2.55
CA GLU A 102 4.68 5.28 3.24
C GLU A 102 4.07 6.32 2.30
N ASN A 103 2.76 6.49 2.32
CA ASN A 103 2.08 7.54 1.56
C ASN A 103 1.87 8.82 2.40
N SER A 104 1.46 9.90 1.75
CA SER A 104 1.15 11.19 2.41
C SER A 104 0.02 11.16 3.46
N ASP A 105 -0.78 10.08 3.52
CA ASP A 105 -1.81 9.88 4.54
C ASP A 105 -1.29 9.07 5.76
N GLY A 106 0.00 8.70 5.78
CA GLY A 106 0.66 7.98 6.86
C GLY A 106 0.44 6.46 6.85
N PHE A 107 -0.11 5.91 5.76
CA PHE A 107 -0.25 4.47 5.60
C PHE A 107 1.04 3.86 5.06
N GLU A 108 1.47 2.79 5.71
CA GLU A 108 2.60 1.98 5.28
C GLU A 108 2.11 0.73 4.51
N VAL A 109 2.79 0.44 3.41
CA VAL A 109 2.68 -0.83 2.69
C VAL A 109 4.03 -1.51 2.60
N GLU A 110 4.00 -2.82 2.66
CA GLU A 110 5.17 -3.68 2.47
C GLU A 110 4.95 -4.55 1.23
N LEU A 111 5.80 -4.41 0.22
CA LEU A 111 5.74 -5.18 -1.03
C LEU A 111 6.76 -6.30 -0.96
N VAL A 112 6.28 -7.54 -0.84
CA VAL A 112 7.11 -8.72 -0.56
C VAL A 112 7.28 -9.56 -1.82
N ALA A 113 8.52 -9.97 -2.11
CA ALA A 113 8.78 -10.97 -3.15
C ALA A 113 8.31 -12.37 -2.68
N ALA A 114 7.66 -13.12 -3.58
CA ALA A 114 7.21 -14.50 -3.37
C ALA A 114 8.31 -15.53 -3.65
#